data_AF-K1U4R8-F1
#
_entry.id   AF-K1U4R8-F1
#
_cell.length_a   1.000
_cell.length_b   1.000
_cell.length_c   1.000
_cell.angle_alpha   90.00
_cell.angle_beta   90.00
_cell.angle_gamma   90.00
#
_symmetry.space_group_name_H-M   'P 1'
#
loop_
_entity.id
_entity.type
_entity.pdbx_description
1 polymer ?
#
loop_
_entity_poly.entity_id
_entity_poly.type
_entity_poly.pdbx_seq_one_letter_code
_entity_poly.pdbx_strand_id
1 'polypeptide(L)'
;MAVFDVAQHVVNASGGIIAGNTAIDASGLEALEETLQGMDLGPLIGLLLQSFVVQITMSALAIIIFVIVYGRMIEIYLMVSLAPIPFSTFANREQNQIGQNYLRSLFALGFQGFLIIICVGIYAVLVQSLAFTDDIIADIWGIMGYTVLLCFTLFKTGTLAKSVFNAH
;
A
#
# COMPACT_ATOMS: atom_id res chain seq x y z
N MET A 1 21.14 -9.83 -9.84
CA MET A 1 21.36 -8.42 -9.46
C MET A 1 20.58 -7.47 -10.38
N ALA A 2 20.81 -7.46 -11.69
CA ALA A 2 20.12 -6.53 -12.63
C ALA A 2 18.59 -6.44 -12.52
N VAL A 3 17.87 -7.55 -12.28
CA VAL A 3 16.40 -7.54 -12.13
C VAL A 3 15.97 -6.72 -10.90
N PHE A 4 16.70 -6.82 -9.81
CA PHE A 4 16.44 -6.05 -8.59
C PHE A 4 16.86 -4.59 -8.74
N ASP A 5 17.92 -4.30 -9.50
CA ASP A 5 18.32 -2.92 -9.79
C ASP A 5 17.24 -2.19 -10.61
N VAL A 6 16.66 -2.85 -11.61
CA VAL A 6 15.55 -2.30 -12.40
C VAL A 6 14.31 -2.09 -11.52
N ALA A 7 13.95 -3.09 -10.71
CA ALA A 7 12.83 -2.96 -9.78
C ALA A 7 13.04 -1.79 -8.80
N GLN A 8 14.23 -1.68 -8.21
CA GLN A 8 14.58 -0.61 -7.28
C GLN A 8 14.56 0.77 -7.96
N HIS A 9 15.03 0.88 -9.20
CA HIS A 9 14.96 2.12 -9.96
C HIS A 9 13.50 2.57 -10.16
N VAL A 10 12.61 1.66 -10.56
CA VAL A 10 11.18 1.95 -10.75
C VAL A 10 10.48 2.31 -9.44
N VAL A 11 10.79 1.57 -8.36
CA VAL A 11 10.30 1.84 -7.00
C VAL A 11 10.73 3.23 -6.52
N ASN A 12 12.01 3.58 -6.67
CA ASN A 12 12.54 4.88 -6.28
C ASN A 12 11.94 6.02 -7.11
N ALA A 13 11.78 5.83 -8.42
CA ALA A 13 11.11 6.80 -9.29
C ALA A 13 9.64 7.05 -8.88
N SER A 14 8.98 6.03 -8.33
CA SER A 14 7.59 6.10 -7.88
C SER A 14 7.44 6.63 -6.45
N GLY A 15 8.49 6.53 -5.63
CA GLY A 15 8.50 7.03 -4.25
C GLY A 15 8.26 8.54 -4.13
N GLY A 16 8.54 9.31 -5.20
CA GLY A 16 8.23 10.74 -5.27
C GLY A 16 6.74 11.07 -5.15
N ILE A 17 5.84 10.11 -5.42
CA ILE A 17 4.38 10.29 -5.32
C ILE A 17 3.93 10.44 -3.85
N ILE A 18 4.67 9.88 -2.90
CA ILE A 18 4.29 9.85 -1.48
C ILE A 18 4.89 11.04 -0.70
N ALA A 19 6.03 11.58 -1.14
CA ALA A 19 6.83 12.53 -0.38
C ALA A 19 6.21 13.93 -0.17
N GLY A 20 5.16 14.30 -0.90
CA GLY A 20 4.65 15.69 -0.92
C GLY A 20 3.48 16.01 0.01
N ASN A 21 2.72 15.02 0.52
CA ASN A 21 1.29 15.29 0.72
C ASN A 21 0.59 14.54 1.86
N THR A 22 1.32 13.78 2.69
CA THR A 22 0.72 13.06 3.84
C THR A 22 1.09 13.66 5.20
N ALA A 23 1.95 14.68 5.25
CA ALA A 23 2.23 15.41 6.48
C ALA A 23 1.06 16.34 6.79
N ILE A 24 0.50 16.21 8.00
CA ILE A 24 -0.45 17.19 8.53
C ILE A 24 0.36 18.44 8.87
N ASP A 25 0.19 19.49 8.07
CA ASP A 25 0.87 20.77 8.26
C ASP A 25 0.26 21.54 9.45
N ALA A 26 1.03 22.46 10.06
CA ALA A 26 0.59 23.28 11.18
C ALA A 26 -0.68 24.08 10.86
N SER A 27 -0.82 24.52 9.61
CA SER A 27 -2.02 25.20 9.11
C SER A 27 -3.29 24.31 9.12
N GLY A 28 -3.12 23.00 8.89
CA GLY A 28 -4.21 22.04 8.97
C GLY A 28 -4.67 21.78 10.40
N LEU A 29 -3.79 21.95 11.39
CA LEU A 29 -4.13 21.81 12.80
C LEU A 29 -4.90 23.03 13.33
N GLU A 30 -4.50 24.24 12.93
CA GLU A 30 -5.22 25.48 13.27
C GLU A 30 -6.63 25.51 12.67
N ALA A 31 -6.80 25.09 11.41
CA ALA A 31 -8.12 25.01 10.77
C ALA A 31 -9.04 23.98 11.47
N LEU A 32 -8.48 22.89 11.97
CA LEU A 32 -9.22 21.84 12.67
C LEU A 32 -9.65 22.31 14.06
N GLU A 33 -8.82 23.11 14.74
CA GLU A 33 -9.15 23.75 16.00
C GLU A 33 -10.27 24.80 15.84
N GLU A 34 -10.20 25.65 14.82
CA GLU A 34 -11.24 26.65 14.52
C GLU A 34 -12.59 25.98 14.21
N THR A 35 -12.57 24.90 13.44
CA THR A 35 -13.77 24.10 13.14
C THR A 35 -14.36 23.46 14.41
N LEU A 36 -13.52 22.89 15.29
CA LEU A 36 -13.98 22.30 16.55
C LEU A 36 -14.52 23.33 17.54
N GLN A 37 -13.97 24.55 17.57
CA GLN A 37 -14.47 25.64 18.42
C GLN A 37 -15.81 26.22 17.93
N GLY A 38 -16.10 26.11 16.62
CA GLY A 38 -17.36 26.54 16.02
C GLY A 38 -18.52 25.53 16.14
N MET A 39 -18.24 24.28 16.58
CA MET A 39 -19.25 23.23 16.65
C MET A 39 -20.02 23.23 17.98
N ASP A 40 -21.30 22.90 17.90
CA ASP A 40 -22.18 22.76 19.06
C ASP A 40 -21.78 21.56 19.95
N LEU A 41 -22.18 21.57 21.22
CA LEU A 41 -21.79 20.53 22.19
C LEU A 41 -22.29 19.13 21.82
N GLY A 42 -23.43 19.03 21.13
CA GLY A 42 -24.04 17.76 20.70
C GLY A 42 -23.17 16.98 19.68
N PRO A 43 -22.84 17.57 18.51
CA PRO A 43 -21.92 16.98 17.54
C PRO A 43 -20.55 16.63 18.12
N LEU A 44 -20.02 17.44 19.06
CA LEU A 44 -18.73 17.20 19.72
C LEU A 44 -18.71 15.89 20.50
N ILE A 45 -19.78 15.60 21.25
CA ILE A 45 -19.91 14.34 22.01
C ILE A 45 -20.01 13.14 21.07
N GLY A 46 -20.70 13.28 19.92
CA GLY A 46 -20.76 12.25 18.89
C GLY A 46 -19.39 11.95 18.27
N LEU A 47 -18.63 13.01 17.96
CA LEU A 47 -17.28 12.92 17.41
C LEU A 47 -16.31 12.29 18.41
N LEU A 48 -16.43 12.62 19.70
CA LEU A 48 -15.65 11.98 20.78
C LEU A 48 -15.87 10.45 20.80
N LEU A 49 -17.12 10.01 20.80
CA LEU A 49 -17.47 8.58 20.85
C LEU A 49 -17.00 7.85 19.58
N GLN A 50 -17.16 8.48 18.42
CA GLN A 50 -16.67 7.97 17.15
C GLN A 50 -15.13 7.87 17.09
N SER A 51 -14.42 8.85 17.65
CA SER A 51 -12.95 8.88 17.68
C SER A 51 -12.36 7.64 18.36
N PHE A 52 -12.98 7.16 19.46
CA PHE A 52 -12.58 5.91 20.10
C PHE A 52 -12.69 4.70 19.17
N VAL A 53 -13.79 4.58 18.43
CA VAL A 53 -14.01 3.47 17.48
C VAL A 53 -13.02 3.54 16.31
N VAL A 54 -12.79 4.73 15.78
CA VAL A 54 -11.85 4.99 14.69
C VAL A 54 -10.43 4.68 15.12
N GLN A 55 -10.03 5.05 16.35
CA GLN A 55 -8.69 4.76 16.87
C GLN A 55 -8.41 3.25 16.94
N ILE A 56 -9.37 2.46 17.43
CA ILE A 56 -9.25 1.00 17.48
C ILE A 56 -9.16 0.42 16.07
N THR A 57 -10.05 0.86 15.17
CA THR A 57 -10.12 0.35 13.80
C THR A 57 -8.88 0.70 12.98
N MET A 58 -8.41 1.94 13.05
CA MET A 58 -7.18 2.38 12.39
C MET A 58 -5.95 1.65 12.92
N SER A 59 -5.87 1.42 14.24
CA SER A 59 -4.78 0.62 14.81
C SER A 59 -4.79 -0.82 14.28
N ALA A 60 -5.96 -1.45 14.19
CA ALA A 60 -6.10 -2.79 13.63
C ALA A 60 -5.69 -2.84 12.15
N LEU A 61 -6.14 -1.89 11.33
CA LEU A 61 -5.76 -1.79 9.92
C LEU A 61 -4.27 -1.53 9.74
N ALA A 62 -3.66 -0.69 10.57
CA ALA A 62 -2.22 -0.45 10.55
C ALA A 62 -1.42 -1.73 10.82
N ILE A 63 -1.84 -2.54 11.80
CA ILE A 63 -1.21 -3.85 12.07
C ILE A 63 -1.34 -4.76 10.85
N ILE A 64 -2.51 -4.81 10.21
CA ILE A 64 -2.73 -5.62 9.00
C ILE A 64 -1.80 -5.18 7.87
N ILE A 65 -1.74 -3.88 7.56
CA ILE A 65 -0.85 -3.34 6.53
C ILE A 65 0.61 -3.69 6.83
N PHE A 66 1.04 -3.55 8.09
CA PHE A 66 2.38 -3.92 8.51
C PHE A 66 2.68 -5.40 8.25
N VAL A 67 1.78 -6.30 8.65
CA VAL A 67 1.92 -7.74 8.42
C VAL A 67 1.99 -8.06 6.92
N ILE A 68 1.18 -7.41 6.08
CA ILE A 68 1.22 -7.62 4.62
C ILE A 68 2.58 -7.22 4.04
N VAL A 69 3.07 -6.01 4.38
CA VAL A 69 4.33 -5.49 3.86
C VAL A 69 5.51 -6.36 4.30
N TYR A 70 5.56 -6.78 5.57
CA TYR A 70 6.58 -7.71 6.06
C TYR A 70 6.45 -9.10 5.44
N GLY A 71 5.23 -9.59 5.24
CA GLY A 71 4.98 -10.83 4.51
C GLY A 71 5.56 -10.81 3.09
N ARG A 72 5.52 -9.65 2.40
CA ARG A 72 6.12 -9.49 1.07
C ARG A 72 7.65 -9.52 1.10
N MET A 73 8.28 -8.97 2.14
CA MET A 73 9.72 -9.10 2.32
C MET A 73 10.12 -10.58 2.44
N ILE A 74 9.38 -11.35 3.24
CA ILE A 74 9.61 -12.79 3.41
C ILE A 74 9.44 -13.54 2.07
N GLU A 75 8.40 -13.23 1.29
CA GLU A 75 8.18 -13.85 -0.04
C GLU A 75 9.37 -13.64 -0.99
N ILE A 76 9.91 -12.42 -1.03
CA ILE A 76 11.10 -12.08 -1.83
C ILE A 76 12.32 -12.89 -1.36
N TYR A 77 12.58 -12.94 -0.04
CA TYR A 77 13.71 -13.70 0.49
C TYR A 77 13.63 -15.19 0.15
N LEU A 78 12.45 -15.79 0.29
CA LEU A 78 12.23 -17.20 -0.03
C LEU A 78 12.46 -17.48 -1.51
N MET A 79 11.89 -16.67 -2.41
CA MET A 79 12.12 -16.87 -3.85
C MET A 79 13.59 -16.71 -4.22
N VAL A 80 14.28 -15.68 -3.71
CA VAL A 80 15.71 -15.45 -4.00
C VAL A 80 16.58 -16.59 -3.48
N SER A 81 16.30 -17.11 -2.29
CA SER A 81 17.07 -18.23 -1.71
C SER A 81 17.00 -19.51 -2.55
N LEU A 82 15.87 -19.73 -3.23
CA LEU A 82 15.63 -20.90 -4.08
C LEU A 82 16.07 -20.68 -5.53
N ALA A 83 16.58 -19.49 -5.90
CA ALA A 83 16.99 -19.15 -7.25
C ALA A 83 17.97 -20.11 -7.94
N PRO A 84 18.96 -20.72 -7.26
CA PRO A 84 19.92 -21.59 -7.93
C PRO A 84 19.29 -22.83 -8.58
N ILE A 85 18.19 -23.35 -8.03
CA ILE A 85 17.55 -24.58 -8.49
C ILE A 85 16.90 -24.37 -9.87
N PRO A 86 15.96 -23.42 -10.06
CA PRO A 86 15.37 -23.16 -11.37
C PRO A 86 16.39 -22.63 -12.38
N PHE A 87 17.40 -21.87 -11.94
CA PHE A 87 18.42 -21.35 -12.85
C PHE A 87 19.29 -22.45 -13.45
N SER A 88 19.54 -23.55 -12.72
CA SER A 88 20.22 -24.72 -13.26
C SER A 88 19.41 -25.42 -14.36
N THR A 89 18.08 -25.37 -14.30
CA THR A 89 17.19 -25.94 -15.32
C THR A 89 17.08 -25.09 -16.59
N PHE A 90 17.55 -23.83 -16.56
CA PHE A 90 17.60 -22.94 -17.72
C PHE A 90 18.58 -23.41 -18.80
N ALA A 91 19.65 -24.10 -18.41
CA ALA A 91 20.68 -24.58 -19.34
C ALA A 91 20.21 -25.76 -20.21
N ASN A 92 19.10 -26.44 -19.85
CA ASN A 92 18.59 -27.58 -20.58
C ASN A 92 17.45 -27.17 -21.54
N ARG A 93 17.51 -27.53 -22.83
CA ARG A 93 16.54 -27.08 -23.86
C ARG A 93 15.11 -27.59 -23.60
N GLU A 94 14.95 -28.75 -22.96
CA GLU A 94 13.63 -29.31 -22.62
C GLU A 94 13.01 -28.71 -21.36
N GLN A 95 13.81 -28.24 -20.40
CA GLN A 95 13.34 -27.66 -19.13
C GLN A 95 13.51 -26.13 -19.03
N ASN A 96 13.97 -25.51 -20.11
CA ASN A 96 14.14 -24.06 -20.25
C ASN A 96 12.85 -23.27 -19.87
N GLN A 97 11.67 -23.87 -20.07
CA GLN A 97 10.38 -23.26 -19.72
C GLN A 97 10.23 -23.01 -18.20
N ILE A 98 10.79 -23.89 -17.35
CA ILE A 98 10.74 -23.75 -15.88
C ILE A 98 11.63 -22.59 -15.43
N GLY A 99 12.86 -22.53 -15.94
CA GLY A 99 13.79 -21.43 -15.65
C GLY A 99 13.27 -20.07 -16.14
N GLN A 100 12.66 -20.02 -17.33
CA GLN A 100 12.04 -18.79 -17.86
C GLN A 100 10.83 -18.33 -17.02
N ASN A 101 9.98 -19.26 -16.58
CA ASN A 101 8.82 -18.92 -15.75
C ASN A 101 9.24 -18.42 -14.35
N TYR A 102 10.30 -19.00 -13.78
CA TYR A 102 10.91 -18.51 -12.56
C TYR A 102 11.46 -17.08 -12.72
N LEU A 103 12.16 -16.78 -13.82
CA LEU A 103 12.60 -15.41 -14.11
C LEU A 103 11.42 -14.42 -14.20
N ARG A 104 10.32 -14.81 -14.84
CA ARG A 104 9.09 -13.99 -14.89
C ARG A 104 8.49 -13.77 -13.51
N SER A 105 8.48 -14.78 -12.65
CA SER A 105 8.03 -14.66 -11.25
C SER A 105 8.92 -13.72 -10.44
N LEU A 106 10.24 -13.73 -10.72
CA LEU A 106 11.22 -12.85 -10.10
C LEU A 106 11.02 -11.39 -10.54
N PHE A 107 10.71 -11.15 -11.81
CA PHE A 107 10.28 -9.83 -12.31
C PHE A 107 8.95 -9.40 -11.69
N ALA A 108 7.98 -10.30 -11.58
CA ALA A 108 6.70 -10.02 -10.93
C ALA A 108 6.89 -9.55 -9.48
N LEU A 109 7.72 -10.24 -8.70
CA LEU A 109 8.04 -9.82 -7.32
C LEU A 109 8.70 -8.45 -7.27
N GLY A 110 9.65 -8.15 -8.16
CA GLY A 110 10.29 -6.84 -8.22
C GLY A 110 9.29 -5.71 -8.51
N PHE A 111 8.41 -5.90 -9.49
CA PHE A 111 7.37 -4.93 -9.85
C PHE A 111 6.20 -4.88 -8.86
N GLN A 112 6.03 -5.90 -8.02
CA GLN A 112 5.03 -5.89 -6.97
C GLN A 112 5.27 -4.77 -5.95
N GLY A 113 6.54 -4.48 -5.60
CA GLY A 113 6.87 -3.35 -4.74
C GLY A 113 6.46 -2.00 -5.34
N PHE A 114 6.56 -1.87 -6.66
CA PHE A 114 6.07 -0.71 -7.40
C PHE A 114 4.54 -0.57 -7.33
N LEU A 115 3.79 -1.67 -7.50
CA LEU A 115 2.33 -1.64 -7.37
C LEU A 115 1.88 -1.23 -5.96
N ILE A 116 2.61 -1.64 -4.91
CA ILE A 116 2.35 -1.21 -3.53
C ILE A 116 2.48 0.31 -3.39
N ILE A 117 3.52 0.92 -3.96
CA ILE A 117 3.71 2.38 -3.95
C ILE A 117 2.55 3.09 -4.66
N ILE A 118 2.10 2.58 -5.80
CA ILE A 118 0.93 3.14 -6.50
C ILE A 118 -0.31 3.07 -5.64
N CYS A 119 -0.59 1.93 -4.99
CA CYS A 119 -1.74 1.80 -4.11
C CYS A 119 -1.73 2.82 -2.97
N VAL A 120 -0.56 3.05 -2.36
CA VAL A 120 -0.38 4.06 -1.30
C VAL A 120 -0.54 5.48 -1.85
N GLY A 121 -0.03 5.75 -3.05
CA GLY A 121 -0.21 7.05 -3.73
C GLY A 121 -1.67 7.36 -4.04
N ILE A 122 -2.43 6.40 -4.55
CA ILE A 122 -3.88 6.53 -4.80
C ILE A 122 -4.61 6.79 -3.48
N TYR A 123 -4.27 6.06 -2.41
CA TYR A 123 -4.84 6.28 -1.09
C TYR A 123 -4.61 7.72 -0.58
N ALA A 124 -3.39 8.26 -0.74
CA ALA A 124 -3.08 9.62 -0.32
C ALA A 124 -3.98 10.67 -1.03
N VAL A 125 -4.19 10.52 -2.34
CA VAL A 125 -5.07 11.41 -3.12
C VAL A 125 -6.54 11.26 -2.70
N LEU A 126 -7.01 10.03 -2.48
CA LEU A 126 -8.40 9.78 -2.05
C LEU A 126 -8.69 10.39 -0.67
N VAL A 127 -7.77 10.26 0.28
CA VAL A 127 -7.94 10.84 1.63
C VAL A 127 -8.00 12.37 1.55
N GLN A 128 -7.15 13.00 0.75
CA GLN A 128 -7.19 14.45 0.56
C GLN A 128 -8.52 14.94 -0.03
N SER A 129 -9.15 14.16 -0.91
CA SER A 129 -10.42 14.57 -1.52
C SER A 129 -11.58 14.67 -0.52
N LEU A 130 -11.49 14.00 0.64
CA LEU A 130 -12.49 14.08 1.70
C LEU A 130 -12.26 15.25 2.67
N ALA A 131 -11.07 15.81 2.74
CA ALA A 131 -10.73 16.85 3.72
C ALA A 131 -11.35 18.24 3.44
N PHE A 132 -12.30 18.34 2.49
CA PHE A 132 -12.90 19.60 2.03
C PHE A 132 -14.43 19.67 2.21
N THR A 133 -15.04 18.77 2.99
CA THR A 133 -16.51 18.73 3.18
C THR A 133 -16.94 19.33 4.52
N ASP A 134 -18.14 19.93 4.57
CA ASP A 134 -18.74 20.52 5.77
C ASP A 134 -19.20 19.47 6.82
N ASP A 135 -19.17 18.17 6.49
CA ASP A 135 -19.77 17.07 7.28
C ASP A 135 -18.71 16.09 7.80
N ILE A 136 -18.02 16.50 8.87
CA ILE A 136 -16.85 15.82 9.46
C ILE A 136 -17.13 14.34 9.80
N ILE A 137 -18.36 14.02 10.21
CA ILE A 137 -18.76 12.65 10.57
C ILE A 137 -18.69 11.74 9.35
N ALA A 138 -19.19 12.21 8.20
CA ALA A 138 -19.17 11.45 6.94
C ALA A 138 -17.74 11.28 6.43
N ASP A 139 -16.90 12.31 6.56
CA ASP A 139 -15.51 12.26 6.12
C ASP A 139 -14.68 11.24 6.90
N ILE A 140 -14.86 11.15 8.23
CA ILE A 140 -14.18 10.14 9.05
C ILE A 140 -14.54 8.71 8.62
N TRP A 141 -15.82 8.46 8.31
CA TRP A 141 -16.26 7.16 7.76
C TRP A 141 -15.68 6.88 6.37
N GLY A 142 -15.60 7.92 5.52
CA GLY A 142 -14.98 7.83 4.20
C GLY A 142 -13.50 7.48 4.27
N ILE A 143 -12.74 8.14 5.14
CA ILE A 143 -11.30 7.87 5.35
C ILE A 143 -11.11 6.42 5.81
N MET A 144 -11.91 5.97 6.78
CA MET A 144 -11.89 4.58 7.25
C MET A 144 -12.20 3.59 6.11
N GLY A 145 -13.20 3.88 5.27
CA GLY A 145 -13.52 3.08 4.10
C GLY A 145 -12.35 2.99 3.09
N TYR A 146 -11.66 4.10 2.84
CA TYR A 146 -10.49 4.12 1.97
C TYR A 146 -9.29 3.36 2.54
N THR A 147 -9.10 3.35 3.86
CA THR A 147 -8.06 2.53 4.50
C THR A 147 -8.36 1.03 4.38
N VAL A 148 -9.63 0.63 4.47
CA VAL A 148 -10.04 -0.76 4.20
C VAL A 148 -9.80 -1.14 2.73
N LEU A 149 -10.13 -0.23 1.81
CA LEU A 149 -9.84 -0.41 0.38
C LEU A 149 -8.35 -0.55 0.12
N LEU A 150 -7.51 0.25 0.79
CA LEU A 150 -6.05 0.10 0.72
C LEU A 150 -5.62 -1.30 1.18
N CYS A 151 -6.14 -1.80 2.29
CA CYS A 151 -5.81 -3.17 2.75
C CYS A 151 -6.18 -4.22 1.69
N PHE A 152 -7.38 -4.13 1.11
CA PHE A 152 -7.82 -5.06 0.07
C PHE A 152 -6.93 -5.01 -1.18
N THR A 153 -6.58 -3.81 -1.64
CA THR A 153 -5.74 -3.64 -2.83
C THR A 153 -4.32 -4.17 -2.58
N LEU A 154 -3.76 -3.94 -1.39
CA LEU A 154 -2.43 -4.47 -1.00
C LEU A 154 -2.38 -6.00 -1.03
N PHE A 155 -3.42 -6.70 -0.58
CA PHE A 155 -3.50 -8.16 -0.73
C PHE A 155 -3.47 -8.60 -2.19
N LYS A 156 -4.17 -7.88 -3.07
CA LYS A 156 -4.32 -8.21 -4.48
C LYS A 156 -3.09 -7.87 -5.34
N THR A 157 -2.21 -6.97 -4.90
CA THR A 157 -1.00 -6.59 -5.67
C THR A 157 -0.14 -7.79 -6.10
N GLY A 158 0.00 -8.81 -5.26
CA GLY A 158 0.80 -9.99 -5.57
C GLY A 158 0.24 -10.87 -6.69
N THR A 159 -1.09 -11.03 -6.76
CA THR A 159 -1.72 -11.79 -7.86
C THR A 159 -1.72 -10.99 -9.15
N LEU A 160 -1.91 -9.66 -9.07
CA LEU A 160 -1.80 -8.77 -10.22
C LEU A 160 -0.40 -8.79 -10.83
N ALA A 161 0.65 -8.70 -10.01
CA ALA A 161 2.02 -8.75 -10.50
C ALA A 161 2.31 -10.07 -11.23
N LYS A 162 1.95 -11.22 -10.64
CA LYS A 162 2.14 -12.54 -11.27
C LYS A 162 1.37 -12.68 -12.59
N SER A 163 0.14 -12.16 -12.63
CA SER A 163 -0.69 -12.15 -13.84
C SER A 163 -0.10 -11.30 -14.97
N VAL A 164 0.47 -10.13 -14.67
CA VAL A 164 1.05 -9.24 -15.69
C VAL A 164 2.27 -9.87 -16.37
N PHE A 165 3.11 -10.57 -15.60
CA PHE A 165 4.30 -11.22 -16.14
C PHE A 165 4.05 -12.63 -16.67
N ASN A 166 2.78 -13.09 -16.68
CA ASN A 166 2.40 -14.46 -17.06
C ASN A 166 3.28 -15.50 -16.36
N ALA A 167 3.53 -15.24 -15.06
CA ALA A 167 4.26 -16.11 -14.17
C ALA A 167 3.22 -17.02 -13.50
N HIS A 168 3.08 -18.24 -14.02
CA HIS A 168 2.16 -19.25 -13.49
C HIS A 168 2.81 -20.07 -12.37
#